data_AF-A0A971SI82-F1
#
_entry.id   AF-A0A971SI82-F1
#
_cell.length_a   1.000
_cell.length_b   1.000
_cell.length_c   1.000
_cell.angle_alpha   90.00
_cell.angle_beta   90.00
_cell.angle_gamma   90.00
#
_symmetry.space_group_name_H-M   'P 1'
#
loop_
_entity.id
_entity.type
_entity.pdbx_description
1 polymer ?
#
loop_
_entity_poly.entity_id
_entity_poly.type
_entity_poly.pdbx_seq_one_letter_code
_entity_poly.pdbx_strand_id
1 'polypeptide(L)'
;KDTAGHYAEDHIKILASNGIIKGYTDGRFKPNASVSRAELAKMLTLAQAVATVQKAEASHDMDDIAEAQKLIIDLPEQKEKDALDARIHKLISRDLPDIYGKDFTSYTPNPDLWAVIDRTGVTPEMIAADKDEGTRSLMVWGFPDNSGSGQYDFLTVDFYTSSQPDSTYWALPNWYMDMEEYKRVKGYKDIEDMHGYAGLQAIWDGSTTAITSIWQSEADNGDILTPTCIYPAELSDSFDGEGSGTGLIIKHNWEAKHWYRFVLRSYADKKAATTYIATYVMDLETEEVTLIAIYDTHLPKSFICGGGQFLEQYSEEGYFYHRDMYMKNFYARDVHTQKWHSLNTGDLMIGSLGNPQGSYRFSAGNGILRVDVCGIGENAIKNNDYDASIWRYNLAQPKTPNINEALFPIHIKK
;
A
#
# COMPACT_ATOMS: atom_id res chain seq x y z
N LYS A 1 30.32 -25.08 -30.40
CA LYS A 1 31.19 -25.71 -31.43
C LYS A 1 32.14 -26.72 -30.79
N ASP A 2 32.73 -26.40 -29.66
CA ASP A 2 33.67 -27.23 -28.88
C ASP A 2 33.01 -28.04 -27.76
N THR A 3 31.68 -27.96 -27.62
CA THR A 3 30.88 -28.73 -26.68
C THR A 3 30.25 -29.98 -27.30
N ALA A 4 30.30 -30.12 -28.62
CA ALA A 4 29.64 -31.22 -29.34
C ALA A 4 30.26 -32.58 -28.95
N GLY A 5 29.44 -33.52 -28.47
CA GLY A 5 29.86 -34.84 -27.99
C GLY A 5 30.55 -34.82 -26.62
N HIS A 6 30.58 -33.67 -25.94
CA HIS A 6 31.09 -33.56 -24.58
C HIS A 6 30.01 -34.01 -23.58
N TYR A 7 30.39 -34.71 -22.50
CA TYR A 7 29.41 -35.20 -21.50
C TYR A 7 28.57 -34.07 -20.87
N ALA A 8 29.13 -32.87 -20.79
CA ALA A 8 28.46 -31.68 -20.25
C ALA A 8 27.67 -30.87 -21.29
N GLU A 9 27.60 -31.32 -22.55
CA GLU A 9 26.99 -30.56 -23.65
C GLU A 9 25.57 -30.08 -23.31
N ASP A 10 24.72 -30.99 -22.82
CA ASP A 10 23.32 -30.67 -22.52
C ASP A 10 23.19 -29.74 -21.32
N HIS A 11 23.99 -29.94 -20.27
CA HIS A 11 24.04 -29.03 -19.12
C HIS A 11 24.48 -27.62 -19.54
N ILE A 12 25.48 -27.52 -20.42
CA ILE A 12 25.96 -26.23 -20.95
C ILE A 12 24.85 -25.56 -21.76
N LYS A 13 24.12 -26.31 -22.60
CA LYS A 13 22.99 -25.75 -23.37
C LYS A 13 21.90 -25.20 -22.45
N ILE A 14 21.52 -25.94 -21.41
CA ILE A 14 20.48 -25.53 -20.46
C ILE A 14 20.90 -24.28 -19.70
N LEU A 15 22.12 -24.25 -19.16
CA LEU A 15 22.60 -23.08 -18.42
C LEU A 15 22.76 -21.86 -19.35
N ALA A 16 23.22 -22.06 -20.59
CA ALA A 16 23.37 -20.98 -21.56
C ALA A 16 22.02 -20.44 -22.04
N SER A 17 21.02 -21.30 -22.26
CA SER A 17 19.66 -20.86 -22.66
C SER A 17 18.97 -20.07 -21.56
N ASN A 18 19.35 -20.32 -20.31
CA ASN A 18 18.89 -19.59 -19.13
C ASN A 18 19.73 -18.33 -18.82
N GLY A 19 20.74 -18.02 -19.65
CA GLY A 19 21.60 -16.86 -19.45
C GLY A 19 22.61 -16.98 -18.30
N ILE A 20 22.68 -18.14 -17.62
CA ILE A 20 23.53 -18.36 -16.44
C ILE A 20 25.02 -18.39 -16.81
N ILE A 21 25.32 -18.91 -18.00
CA ILE A 21 26.67 -18.99 -18.55
C ILE A 21 26.70 -18.43 -19.97
N LYS A 22 27.87 -17.92 -20.36
CA LYS A 22 28.10 -17.38 -21.70
C LYS A 22 29.37 -17.95 -22.29
N GLY A 23 29.33 -18.26 -23.59
CA GLY A 23 30.53 -18.59 -24.35
C GLY A 23 31.45 -17.38 -24.54
N TYR A 24 32.69 -17.65 -24.91
CA TYR A 24 33.68 -16.65 -25.28
C TYR A 24 33.30 -15.98 -26.62
N THR A 25 33.87 -14.80 -26.86
CA THR A 25 33.63 -13.98 -28.07
C THR A 25 34.02 -14.68 -29.38
N ASP A 26 34.87 -15.71 -29.30
CA ASP A 26 35.30 -16.55 -30.43
C ASP A 26 34.30 -17.69 -30.76
N GLY A 27 33.16 -17.74 -30.07
CA GLY A 27 32.10 -18.74 -30.29
C GLY A 27 32.37 -20.11 -29.68
N ARG A 28 33.35 -20.22 -28.77
CA ARG A 28 33.66 -21.42 -27.97
C ARG A 28 33.17 -21.29 -26.53
N PHE A 29 32.99 -22.40 -25.83
CA PHE A 29 32.66 -22.44 -24.40
C PHE A 29 33.83 -22.89 -23.51
N LYS A 30 34.74 -23.70 -24.04
CA LYS A 30 35.90 -24.31 -23.37
C LYS A 30 35.50 -25.17 -22.16
N PRO A 31 34.74 -26.27 -22.35
CA PRO A 31 34.17 -27.06 -21.24
C PRO A 31 35.19 -27.73 -20.31
N ASN A 32 36.45 -27.84 -20.73
CA ASN A 32 37.55 -28.41 -19.93
C ASN A 32 38.45 -27.34 -19.29
N ALA A 33 38.14 -26.05 -19.45
CA ALA A 33 38.89 -24.99 -18.79
C ALA A 33 38.53 -24.93 -17.30
N SER A 34 39.51 -24.58 -16.46
CA SER A 34 39.27 -24.36 -15.04
C SER A 34 38.39 -23.13 -14.81
N VAL A 35 37.44 -23.25 -13.89
CA VAL A 35 36.56 -22.15 -13.44
C VAL A 35 37.18 -21.47 -12.23
N SER A 36 37.23 -20.14 -12.22
CA SER A 36 37.65 -19.36 -11.05
C SER A 36 36.56 -19.29 -9.98
N ARG A 37 36.94 -18.98 -8.75
CA ARG A 37 35.97 -18.79 -7.64
C ARG A 37 34.95 -17.69 -7.94
N ALA A 38 35.36 -16.62 -8.63
CA ALA A 38 34.49 -15.52 -9.00
C ALA A 38 33.46 -15.94 -10.07
N GLU A 39 33.89 -16.68 -11.09
CA GLU A 39 32.99 -17.23 -12.10
C GLU A 39 32.00 -18.23 -11.50
N LEU A 40 32.46 -19.09 -10.58
CA LEU A 40 31.57 -20.01 -9.87
C LEU A 40 30.54 -19.27 -9.02
N ALA A 41 30.96 -18.25 -8.27
CA ALA A 41 30.05 -17.44 -7.46
C ALA A 41 29.00 -16.76 -8.33
N LYS A 42 29.40 -16.14 -9.46
CA LYS A 42 28.47 -15.53 -10.42
C LYS A 42 27.45 -16.55 -10.95
N MET A 43 27.92 -17.73 -11.37
CA MET A 43 27.03 -18.79 -11.86
C MET A 43 26.00 -19.23 -10.81
N LEU A 44 26.41 -19.36 -9.55
CA LEU A 44 25.52 -19.76 -8.46
C LEU A 44 24.46 -18.70 -8.16
N THR A 45 24.86 -17.44 -8.03
CA THR A 45 23.92 -16.33 -7.77
C THR A 45 22.91 -16.21 -8.92
N LEU A 46 23.37 -16.25 -10.17
CA LEU A 46 22.50 -16.15 -11.33
C LEU A 46 21.59 -17.37 -11.50
N ALA A 47 22.09 -18.58 -11.22
CA ALA A 47 21.27 -19.79 -11.23
C ALA A 47 20.16 -19.73 -10.18
N GLN A 48 20.44 -19.21 -8.98
CA GLN A 48 19.46 -19.06 -7.92
C GLN A 48 18.37 -18.05 -8.33
N ALA A 49 18.75 -16.88 -8.84
CA ALA A 49 17.79 -15.87 -9.32
C ALA A 49 16.94 -16.40 -10.50
N VAL A 50 17.54 -17.11 -11.45
CA VAL A 50 16.78 -17.73 -12.56
C VAL A 50 15.78 -18.76 -12.05
N ALA A 51 16.16 -19.58 -11.07
CA ALA A 51 15.29 -20.60 -10.50
C ALA A 51 14.08 -19.99 -9.77
N THR A 52 14.27 -18.91 -9.00
CA THR A 52 13.15 -18.22 -8.34
C THR A 52 12.23 -17.52 -9.35
N VAL A 53 12.77 -16.92 -10.41
CA VAL A 53 11.94 -16.37 -11.51
C VAL A 53 11.14 -17.47 -12.19
N GLN A 54 11.72 -18.64 -12.47
CA GLN A 54 11.00 -19.77 -13.06
C GLN A 54 9.89 -20.31 -12.13
N LYS A 55 10.15 -20.33 -10.82
CA LYS A 55 9.14 -20.68 -9.81
C LYS A 55 7.98 -19.69 -9.85
N ALA A 56 8.26 -18.39 -9.83
CA ALA A 56 7.27 -17.32 -9.96
C ALA A 56 6.47 -17.42 -11.27
N GLU A 57 7.12 -17.70 -12.41
CA GLU A 57 6.45 -17.91 -13.70
C GLU A 57 5.54 -19.14 -13.73
N ALA A 58 5.82 -20.15 -12.91
CA ALA A 58 5.00 -21.36 -12.83
C ALA A 58 3.82 -21.16 -11.86
N SER A 59 4.06 -20.57 -10.70
CA SER A 59 3.06 -20.40 -9.65
C SER A 59 2.15 -19.21 -9.87
N HIS A 60 2.65 -18.13 -10.49
CA HIS A 60 2.02 -16.81 -10.53
C HIS A 60 1.69 -16.29 -9.12
N ASP A 61 2.42 -16.76 -8.10
CA ASP A 61 2.24 -16.38 -6.70
C ASP A 61 3.06 -15.13 -6.37
N MET A 62 2.45 -14.19 -5.65
CA MET A 62 3.06 -12.89 -5.36
C MET A 62 4.20 -12.97 -4.35
N ASP A 63 4.25 -14.00 -3.50
CA ASP A 63 5.37 -14.24 -2.59
C ASP A 63 6.58 -14.79 -3.36
N ASP A 64 6.34 -15.68 -4.35
CA ASP A 64 7.40 -16.17 -5.25
C ASP A 64 7.94 -15.04 -6.14
N ILE A 65 7.06 -14.14 -6.59
CA ILE A 65 7.45 -12.92 -7.32
C ILE A 65 8.32 -12.02 -6.44
N ALA A 66 7.93 -11.76 -5.19
CA ALA A 66 8.71 -10.95 -4.27
C ALA A 66 10.08 -11.58 -3.96
N GLU A 67 10.14 -12.90 -3.74
CA GLU A 67 11.39 -13.64 -3.56
C GLU A 67 12.31 -13.51 -4.79
N ALA A 68 11.74 -13.61 -5.99
CA ALA A 68 12.50 -13.42 -7.22
C ALA A 68 13.03 -12.00 -7.37
N GLN A 69 12.22 -10.97 -7.10
CA GLN A 69 12.63 -9.56 -7.12
C GLN A 69 13.83 -9.33 -6.21
N LYS A 70 13.75 -9.82 -4.96
CA LYS A 70 14.84 -9.71 -3.98
C LYS A 70 16.18 -10.23 -4.51
N LEU A 71 16.19 -11.43 -5.11
CA LEU A 71 17.43 -12.02 -5.62
C LEU A 71 17.96 -11.32 -6.88
N ILE A 72 17.09 -10.75 -7.70
CA ILE A 72 17.51 -10.03 -8.92
C ILE A 72 18.33 -8.78 -8.54
N ILE A 73 17.96 -8.09 -7.48
CA ILE A 73 18.61 -6.82 -7.09
C ILE A 73 20.02 -7.02 -6.58
N ASP A 74 20.25 -8.15 -5.93
CA ASP A 74 21.58 -8.54 -5.45
C ASP A 74 22.51 -9.01 -6.59
N LEU A 75 22.03 -9.09 -7.84
CA LEU A 75 22.90 -9.46 -8.95
C LEU A 75 24.00 -8.41 -9.21
N PRO A 76 25.18 -8.81 -9.70
CA PRO A 76 26.28 -7.87 -9.90
C PRO A 76 26.21 -7.11 -11.22
N GLU A 77 25.62 -7.66 -12.28
CA GLU A 77 25.60 -7.03 -13.61
C GLU A 77 24.20 -6.58 -14.03
N GLN A 78 24.07 -5.29 -14.38
CA GLN A 78 22.80 -4.66 -14.73
C GLN A 78 22.05 -5.39 -15.85
N LYS A 79 22.75 -5.80 -16.90
CA LYS A 79 22.13 -6.50 -18.05
C LYS A 79 21.38 -7.78 -17.64
N GLU A 80 21.90 -8.49 -16.64
CA GLU A 80 21.29 -9.73 -16.15
C GLU A 80 20.08 -9.43 -15.28
N LYS A 81 20.13 -8.32 -14.51
CA LYS A 81 18.98 -7.77 -13.80
C LYS A 81 17.85 -7.44 -14.74
N ASP A 82 18.11 -6.55 -15.70
CA ASP A 82 17.15 -6.06 -16.68
C ASP A 82 16.39 -7.19 -17.37
N ALA A 83 17.10 -8.27 -17.73
CA ALA A 83 16.51 -9.42 -18.41
C ALA A 83 15.57 -10.25 -17.50
N LEU A 84 15.90 -10.39 -16.22
CA LEU A 84 15.07 -11.11 -15.25
C LEU A 84 13.92 -10.25 -14.74
N ASP A 85 14.17 -8.95 -14.52
CA ASP A 85 13.15 -7.96 -14.16
C ASP A 85 12.07 -7.91 -15.24
N ALA A 86 12.43 -7.88 -16.52
CA ALA A 86 11.46 -7.91 -17.63
C ALA A 86 10.50 -9.12 -17.56
N ARG A 87 10.99 -10.28 -17.11
CA ARG A 87 10.18 -11.49 -16.95
C ARG A 87 9.20 -11.35 -15.77
N ILE A 88 9.68 -10.86 -14.63
CA ILE A 88 8.84 -10.61 -13.45
C ILE A 88 7.75 -9.55 -13.74
N HIS A 89 8.10 -8.48 -14.45
CA HIS A 89 7.15 -7.46 -14.90
C HIS A 89 6.01 -8.04 -15.70
N LYS A 90 6.29 -9.06 -16.52
CA LYS A 90 5.27 -9.73 -17.33
C LYS A 90 4.27 -10.51 -16.48
N LEU A 91 4.67 -11.00 -15.31
CA LEU A 91 3.77 -11.71 -14.37
C LEU A 91 2.85 -10.73 -13.66
N ILE A 92 3.45 -9.70 -13.04
CA ILE A 92 2.73 -8.59 -12.38
C ILE A 92 1.72 -7.97 -13.34
N SER A 93 2.09 -7.87 -14.62
CA SER A 93 1.22 -7.28 -15.63
C SER A 93 0.09 -8.16 -16.16
N ARG A 94 0.18 -9.49 -16.02
CA ARG A 94 -0.77 -10.47 -16.59
C ARG A 94 -1.78 -11.03 -15.60
N ASP A 95 -1.44 -11.15 -14.32
CA ASP A 95 -2.28 -11.84 -13.32
C ASP A 95 -3.24 -10.91 -12.57
N LEU A 96 -3.56 -9.76 -13.15
CA LEU A 96 -4.63 -8.95 -12.60
C LEU A 96 -5.94 -9.67 -12.90
N PRO A 97 -6.68 -10.23 -11.91
CA PRO A 97 -8.05 -10.66 -12.16
C PRO A 97 -8.81 -9.56 -12.90
N ASP A 98 -9.71 -9.94 -13.79
CA ASP A 98 -10.61 -9.04 -14.51
C ASP A 98 -11.53 -8.29 -13.51
N ILE A 99 -10.97 -7.30 -12.81
CA ILE A 99 -11.67 -6.32 -11.99
C ILE A 99 -11.85 -5.03 -12.82
N TYR A 100 -11.86 -5.15 -14.15
CA TYR A 100 -12.24 -4.08 -15.06
C TYR A 100 -13.77 -4.10 -15.22
N GLY A 101 -14.48 -3.49 -14.26
CA GLY A 101 -15.94 -3.42 -14.23
C GLY A 101 -16.51 -2.12 -14.79
N LYS A 102 -17.84 -2.08 -15.00
CA LYS A 102 -18.62 -0.86 -15.36
C LYS A 102 -18.71 0.18 -14.23
N ASP A 103 -17.91 0.02 -13.19
CA ASP A 103 -17.94 0.75 -11.92
C ASP A 103 -17.16 2.09 -12.00
N PHE A 104 -16.68 2.47 -13.19
CA PHE A 104 -16.22 3.84 -13.50
C PHE A 104 -17.33 4.62 -14.19
N THR A 105 -17.77 5.74 -13.60
CA THR A 105 -18.91 6.52 -14.11
C THR A 105 -18.58 7.86 -14.78
N SER A 106 -17.35 8.03 -15.27
CA SER A 106 -16.91 9.13 -16.17
C SER A 106 -16.84 10.56 -15.60
N TYR A 107 -15.67 11.19 -15.77
CA TYR A 107 -15.53 12.56 -16.29
C TYR A 107 -14.25 12.61 -17.14
N THR A 108 -14.21 13.51 -18.14
CA THR A 108 -13.23 13.56 -19.24
C THR A 108 -11.79 13.33 -18.77
N PRO A 109 -11.19 12.15 -19.00
CA PRO A 109 -9.78 11.92 -18.74
C PRO A 109 -9.00 12.84 -19.66
N ASN A 110 -7.87 13.37 -19.21
CA ASN A 110 -6.87 13.90 -20.14
C ASN A 110 -6.68 12.85 -21.26
N PRO A 111 -6.93 13.19 -22.55
CA PRO A 111 -6.81 12.24 -23.66
C PRO A 111 -5.46 11.53 -23.73
N ASP A 112 -4.42 12.11 -23.12
CA ASP A 112 -3.08 11.54 -23.02
C ASP A 112 -2.97 10.38 -22.01
N LEU A 113 -3.92 10.23 -21.07
CA LEU A 113 -3.87 9.21 -19.99
C LEU A 113 -4.41 7.84 -20.40
N TRP A 114 -5.21 7.73 -21.47
CA TRP A 114 -5.68 6.43 -21.98
C TRP A 114 -4.56 5.60 -22.62
N ALA A 115 -3.42 6.22 -22.96
CA ALA A 115 -2.28 5.51 -23.51
C ALA A 115 -1.55 4.63 -22.48
N VAL A 116 -1.77 4.85 -21.18
CA VAL A 116 -1.01 4.25 -20.09
C VAL A 116 -1.72 3.05 -19.45
N ILE A 117 -3.05 2.99 -19.50
CA ILE A 117 -3.84 1.97 -18.80
C ILE A 117 -4.00 0.67 -19.61
N ASP A 118 -3.74 0.69 -20.92
CA ASP A 118 -3.86 -0.51 -21.77
C ASP A 118 -2.83 -0.56 -22.91
N ARG A 119 -1.54 -0.60 -22.56
CA ARG A 119 -0.48 -1.04 -23.49
C ARG A 119 0.52 -1.94 -22.78
N THR A 120 0.22 -3.23 -22.79
CA THR A 120 1.09 -4.35 -22.42
C THR A 120 2.32 -4.50 -23.35
N GLY A 121 3.10 -3.43 -23.54
CA GLY A 121 4.13 -3.36 -24.59
C GLY A 121 5.46 -2.76 -24.13
N VAL A 122 5.98 -3.20 -22.98
CA VAL A 122 7.36 -2.88 -22.55
C VAL A 122 8.36 -3.58 -23.49
N THR A 123 9.26 -2.83 -24.14
CA THR A 123 10.29 -3.42 -25.03
C THR A 123 11.67 -3.46 -24.35
N PRO A 124 12.57 -4.38 -24.77
CA PRO A 124 13.95 -4.42 -24.26
C PRO A 124 14.74 -3.11 -24.45
N GLU A 125 14.40 -2.29 -25.45
CA GLU A 125 15.02 -0.98 -25.65
C GLU A 125 14.56 0.08 -24.64
N MET A 126 13.34 -0.04 -24.11
CA MET A 126 12.77 0.88 -23.13
C MET A 126 13.35 0.61 -21.73
N ILE A 127 13.60 -0.66 -21.40
CA ILE A 127 14.35 -1.09 -20.20
C ILE A 127 15.82 -0.61 -20.27
N ALA A 128 16.45 -0.62 -21.46
CA ALA A 128 17.82 -0.17 -21.63
C ALA A 128 18.00 1.36 -21.63
N ALA A 129 16.90 2.13 -21.68
CA ALA A 129 16.90 3.59 -21.61
C ALA A 129 16.85 4.12 -20.17
N ASP A 130 16.53 3.26 -19.20
CA ASP A 130 16.58 3.58 -17.77
C ASP A 130 18.04 3.70 -17.34
N LYS A 131 18.44 4.93 -17.04
CA LYS A 131 19.81 5.25 -16.61
C LYS A 131 19.89 5.78 -15.19
N ASP A 132 18.76 5.99 -14.52
CA ASP A 132 18.76 6.63 -13.22
C ASP A 132 18.14 5.70 -12.16
N GLU A 133 18.92 5.57 -11.09
CA GLU A 133 18.74 4.78 -9.87
C GLU A 133 17.29 4.72 -9.39
N GLY A 134 16.83 3.55 -8.95
CA GLY A 134 15.46 3.31 -8.48
C GLY A 134 14.94 4.43 -7.59
N THR A 135 13.88 5.10 -8.03
CA THR A 135 13.27 6.22 -7.31
C THR A 135 11.98 5.82 -6.62
N ARG A 136 11.40 6.75 -5.85
CA ARG A 136 10.30 6.41 -4.95
C ARG A 136 9.05 5.90 -5.67
N SER A 137 8.47 4.81 -5.17
CA SER A 137 7.14 4.37 -5.60
C SER A 137 6.10 5.41 -5.19
N LEU A 138 5.10 5.60 -6.03
CA LEU A 138 4.04 6.58 -5.82
C LEU A 138 3.16 6.22 -4.62
N MET A 139 2.69 7.25 -3.91
CA MET A 139 1.56 7.09 -2.99
C MET A 139 0.27 7.20 -3.79
N VAL A 140 -0.66 6.28 -3.56
CA VAL A 140 -1.99 6.34 -4.18
C VAL A 140 -3.01 6.60 -3.11
N TRP A 141 -3.79 7.66 -3.28
CA TRP A 141 -4.84 8.10 -2.36
C TRP A 141 -6.22 7.77 -2.91
N GLY A 142 -7.11 7.33 -2.03
CA GLY A 142 -8.55 7.20 -2.30
C GLY A 142 -9.36 8.01 -1.28
N PHE A 143 -10.26 8.87 -1.74
CA PHE A 143 -11.09 9.74 -0.90
C PHE A 143 -12.57 9.47 -1.17
N PRO A 144 -13.26 8.70 -0.30
CA PRO A 144 -14.69 8.52 -0.43
C PRO A 144 -15.46 9.83 -0.27
N ASP A 145 -16.55 10.00 -1.02
CA ASP A 145 -17.44 11.15 -0.87
C ASP A 145 -18.09 11.17 0.51
N ASN A 146 -18.23 12.37 1.08
CA ASN A 146 -19.02 12.55 2.29
C ASN A 146 -20.52 12.29 2.06
N SER A 147 -21.20 11.88 3.12
CA SER A 147 -22.62 11.53 3.14
C SER A 147 -23.26 11.95 4.47
N GLY A 148 -24.59 12.06 4.51
CA GLY A 148 -25.29 12.47 5.74
C GLY A 148 -24.87 13.87 6.20
N SER A 149 -24.58 14.03 7.48
CA SER A 149 -24.05 15.28 8.07
C SER A 149 -22.57 15.51 7.80
N GLY A 150 -21.83 14.49 7.33
CA GLY A 150 -20.37 14.50 7.26
C GLY A 150 -19.66 14.21 8.59
N GLN A 151 -20.39 13.90 9.66
CA GLN A 151 -19.85 13.51 10.97
C GLN A 151 -20.25 12.08 11.33
N TYR A 152 -19.26 11.27 11.70
CA TYR A 152 -19.45 9.82 11.87
C TYR A 152 -18.92 9.29 13.20
N ASP A 153 -19.67 8.36 13.80
CA ASP A 153 -19.25 7.64 15.01
C ASP A 153 -18.67 6.24 14.73
N PHE A 154 -18.73 5.82 13.46
CA PHE A 154 -18.33 4.51 13.01
C PHE A 154 -17.92 4.58 11.52
N LEU A 155 -16.69 4.15 11.21
CA LEU A 155 -16.22 3.90 9.84
C LEU A 155 -15.73 2.45 9.71
N THR A 156 -15.91 1.86 8.53
CA THR A 156 -15.39 0.54 8.20
C THR A 156 -14.78 0.49 6.81
N VAL A 157 -13.73 -0.30 6.64
CA VAL A 157 -13.16 -0.69 5.35
C VAL A 157 -12.70 -2.14 5.43
N ASP A 158 -13.07 -2.94 4.42
CA ASP A 158 -12.52 -4.28 4.26
C ASP A 158 -11.27 -4.19 3.38
N PHE A 159 -10.19 -4.85 3.80
CA PHE A 159 -8.87 -4.81 3.20
C PHE A 159 -8.37 -6.22 2.88
N TYR A 160 -7.64 -6.34 1.78
CA TYR A 160 -6.88 -7.52 1.39
C TYR A 160 -5.62 -7.09 0.64
N THR A 161 -4.54 -7.86 0.77
CA THR A 161 -3.33 -7.76 -0.05
C THR A 161 -2.90 -9.16 -0.47
N SER A 162 -2.32 -9.28 -1.67
CA SER A 162 -1.83 -10.56 -2.19
C SER A 162 -0.46 -10.95 -1.63
N SER A 163 0.32 -9.98 -1.14
CA SER A 163 1.63 -10.18 -0.54
C SER A 163 1.94 -9.12 0.53
N GLN A 164 2.97 -9.37 1.34
CA GLN A 164 3.42 -8.48 2.41
C GLN A 164 4.89 -8.08 2.23
N PRO A 165 5.24 -7.34 1.16
CA PRO A 165 6.62 -6.88 1.01
C PRO A 165 6.99 -5.94 2.15
N ASP A 166 8.23 -6.03 2.60
CA ASP A 166 8.74 -5.19 3.69
C ASP A 166 8.65 -3.69 3.35
N SER A 167 8.64 -2.87 4.40
CA SER A 167 8.59 -1.41 4.29
C SER A 167 7.36 -0.88 3.58
N THR A 168 6.21 -1.49 3.85
CA THR A 168 4.93 -1.14 3.24
C THR A 168 3.95 -0.69 4.30
N TYR A 169 3.24 0.38 4.01
CA TYR A 169 2.13 0.86 4.82
C TYR A 169 0.84 0.86 4.00
N TRP A 170 -0.11 0.05 4.44
CA TRP A 170 -1.50 0.09 4.00
C TRP A 170 -2.28 0.99 4.96
N ALA A 171 -2.40 2.27 4.61
CA ALA A 171 -3.19 3.25 5.36
C ALA A 171 -4.67 3.09 5.01
N LEU A 172 -5.45 2.60 5.97
CA LEU A 172 -6.82 2.17 5.77
C LEU A 172 -7.78 3.33 6.11
N PRO A 173 -8.22 3.57 7.36
CA PRO A 173 -8.88 4.83 7.64
C PRO A 173 -7.85 5.93 7.94
N ASN A 174 -7.80 6.93 7.08
CA ASN A 174 -7.38 8.29 7.45
C ASN A 174 -8.63 9.11 7.76
N TRP A 175 -8.53 10.08 8.66
CA TRP A 175 -9.68 10.90 9.04
C TRP A 175 -9.26 12.27 9.57
N TYR A 176 -10.23 13.19 9.56
CA TYR A 176 -10.18 14.44 10.32
C TYR A 176 -11.17 14.39 11.49
N MET A 177 -10.99 15.27 12.46
CA MET A 177 -11.95 15.53 13.53
C MET A 177 -12.70 16.83 13.25
N ASP A 178 -13.99 16.89 13.56
CA ASP A 178 -14.73 18.16 13.52
C ASP A 178 -14.19 19.15 14.57
N MET A 179 -13.54 20.22 14.13
CA MET A 179 -12.95 21.24 15.00
C MET A 179 -13.87 22.43 15.29
N GLU A 180 -15.03 22.53 14.63
CA GLU A 180 -15.87 23.73 14.66
C GLU A 180 -16.36 24.10 16.06
N GLU A 181 -16.82 23.11 16.84
CA GLU A 181 -17.25 23.36 18.23
C GLU A 181 -16.09 23.81 19.12
N TYR A 182 -14.92 23.18 18.97
CA TYR A 182 -13.74 23.51 19.77
C TYR A 182 -13.22 24.91 19.46
N LYS A 183 -13.08 25.25 18.17
CA LYS A 183 -12.72 26.59 17.67
C LYS A 183 -13.65 27.66 18.25
N ARG A 184 -14.96 27.42 18.21
CA ARG A 184 -15.98 28.33 18.76
C ARG A 184 -15.88 28.51 20.27
N VAL A 185 -15.74 27.42 21.03
CA VAL A 185 -15.71 27.46 22.51
C VAL A 185 -14.46 28.17 23.02
N LYS A 186 -13.33 27.98 22.35
CA LYS A 186 -12.04 28.57 22.74
C LYS A 186 -11.84 29.98 22.19
N GLY A 187 -12.61 30.37 21.17
CA GLY A 187 -12.54 31.69 20.55
C GLY A 187 -11.33 31.86 19.63
N TYR A 188 -10.82 30.76 19.07
CA TYR A 188 -9.71 30.78 18.10
C TYR A 188 -10.17 31.37 16.77
N LYS A 189 -9.31 32.18 16.13
CA LYS A 189 -9.58 32.62 14.76
C LYS A 189 -9.28 31.50 13.79
N ASP A 190 -8.24 30.72 14.10
CA ASP A 190 -7.90 29.53 13.35
C ASP A 190 -7.24 28.46 14.23
N ILE A 191 -7.40 27.22 13.80
CA ILE A 191 -6.77 26.06 14.43
C ILE A 191 -6.60 24.97 13.37
N GLU A 192 -5.44 24.33 13.35
CA GLU A 192 -5.16 23.20 12.48
C GLU A 192 -6.09 22.02 12.80
N ASP A 193 -6.61 21.36 11.77
CA ASP A 193 -7.50 20.23 11.96
C ASP A 193 -6.77 19.06 12.62
N MET A 194 -7.33 18.55 13.72
CA MET A 194 -6.85 17.30 14.29
C MET A 194 -7.18 16.18 13.32
N HIS A 195 -6.17 15.42 12.91
CA HIS A 195 -6.33 14.33 11.95
C HIS A 195 -5.51 13.13 12.38
N GLY A 196 -5.83 11.98 11.82
CA GLY A 196 -5.14 10.75 12.13
C GLY A 196 -5.21 9.73 11.00
N TYR A 197 -4.35 8.73 11.13
CA TYR A 197 -4.34 7.56 10.28
C TYR A 197 -4.29 6.30 11.11
N ALA A 198 -4.80 5.21 10.52
CA ALA A 198 -4.58 3.88 11.03
C ALA A 198 -4.50 2.89 9.87
N GLY A 199 -3.86 1.76 10.14
CA GLY A 199 -3.71 0.73 9.13
C GLY A 199 -2.75 -0.36 9.57
N LEU A 200 -2.18 -1.03 8.57
CA LEU A 200 -1.34 -2.20 8.74
C LEU A 200 0.01 -1.98 8.05
N GLN A 201 1.09 -2.49 8.64
CA GLN A 201 2.43 -2.38 8.06
C GLN A 201 3.16 -3.73 8.04
N ALA A 202 4.06 -3.87 7.08
CA ALA A 202 5.07 -4.93 7.02
C ALA A 202 6.44 -4.28 7.23
N ILE A 203 7.16 -4.72 8.24
CA ILE A 203 8.44 -4.15 8.68
C ILE A 203 9.61 -5.03 8.19
N TRP A 204 10.77 -4.42 7.92
CA TRP A 204 11.99 -5.10 7.45
C TRP A 204 12.45 -6.32 8.29
N ASP A 205 12.08 -6.38 9.58
CA ASP A 205 12.39 -7.54 10.41
C ASP A 205 11.46 -8.75 10.17
N GLY A 206 10.58 -8.65 9.18
CA GLY A 206 9.56 -9.64 8.83
C GLY A 206 8.33 -9.61 9.76
N SER A 207 8.26 -8.66 10.69
CA SER A 207 7.08 -8.51 11.55
C SER A 207 5.99 -7.69 10.88
N THR A 208 4.75 -8.03 11.21
CA THR A 208 3.56 -7.29 10.79
C THR A 208 3.02 -6.51 11.98
N THR A 209 2.62 -5.27 11.73
CA THR A 209 2.17 -4.33 12.76
C THR A 209 0.85 -3.69 12.38
N ALA A 210 0.16 -3.18 13.41
CA ALA A 210 -0.93 -2.25 13.26
C ALA A 210 -0.48 -0.89 13.79
N ILE A 211 -0.85 0.18 13.08
CA ILE A 211 -0.50 1.55 13.41
C ILE A 211 -1.76 2.38 13.65
N THR A 212 -1.69 3.30 14.59
CA THR A 212 -2.68 4.37 14.79
C THR A 212 -1.91 5.61 15.25
N SER A 213 -2.04 6.73 14.54
CA SER A 213 -1.41 7.99 14.92
C SER A 213 -2.40 9.13 14.76
N ILE A 214 -2.35 10.08 15.70
CA ILE A 214 -3.18 11.28 15.67
C ILE A 214 -2.27 12.50 15.87
N TRP A 215 -2.31 13.43 14.92
CA TRP A 215 -1.60 14.70 15.00
C TRP A 215 -2.19 15.59 16.09
N GLN A 216 -1.35 16.42 16.68
CA GLN A 216 -1.81 17.52 17.52
C GLN A 216 -2.38 18.63 16.65
N SER A 217 -3.24 19.46 17.24
CA SER A 217 -3.71 20.70 16.61
C SER A 217 -3.03 21.90 17.23
N GLU A 218 -2.56 22.83 16.40
CA GLU A 218 -2.04 24.13 16.84
C GLU A 218 -3.01 25.26 16.45
N ALA A 219 -3.32 26.13 17.40
CA ALA A 219 -4.18 27.30 17.20
C ALA A 219 -3.37 28.54 16.82
N ASP A 220 -4.04 29.56 16.27
CA ASP A 220 -3.43 30.82 15.82
C ASP A 220 -2.71 31.61 16.92
N ASN A 221 -3.02 31.32 18.19
CA ASN A 221 -2.39 31.92 19.36
C ASN A 221 -1.24 31.08 19.96
N GLY A 222 -0.89 29.94 19.34
CA GLY A 222 0.13 29.00 19.81
C GLY A 222 -0.37 27.99 20.85
N ASP A 223 -1.68 27.93 21.13
CA ASP A 223 -2.22 26.85 21.98
C ASP A 223 -2.14 25.51 21.23
N ILE A 224 -1.64 24.48 21.90
CA ILE A 224 -1.50 23.13 21.34
C ILE A 224 -2.48 22.19 22.04
N LEU A 225 -3.22 21.41 21.25
CA LEU A 225 -4.06 20.31 21.69
C LEU A 225 -3.47 18.99 21.21
N THR A 226 -2.82 18.26 22.13
CA THR A 226 -2.21 16.95 21.82
C THR A 226 -3.14 15.82 22.27
N PRO A 227 -3.51 14.88 21.39
CA PRO A 227 -4.29 13.69 21.76
C PRO A 227 -3.47 12.79 22.70
N THR A 228 -4.10 11.87 23.41
CA THR A 228 -3.41 10.93 24.31
C THR A 228 -3.87 9.51 24.03
N CYS A 229 -2.94 8.61 23.73
CA CYS A 229 -3.25 7.19 23.70
C CYS A 229 -3.48 6.68 25.13
N ILE A 230 -4.68 6.16 25.39
CA ILE A 230 -5.07 5.61 26.70
C ILE A 230 -5.09 4.08 26.70
N TYR A 231 -4.98 3.45 25.53
CA TYR A 231 -4.82 2.00 25.40
C TYR A 231 -4.09 1.64 24.11
N PRO A 232 -3.05 0.81 24.16
CA PRO A 232 -2.18 0.57 25.30
C PRO A 232 -1.29 1.82 25.53
N ALA A 233 -1.54 2.57 26.60
CA ALA A 233 -0.90 3.86 26.86
C ALA A 233 0.64 3.75 26.96
N GLU A 234 1.13 2.64 27.51
CA GLU A 234 2.54 2.35 27.73
C GLU A 234 3.34 2.06 26.45
N LEU A 235 2.67 1.80 25.34
CA LEU A 235 3.29 1.51 24.04
C LEU A 235 3.23 2.70 23.07
N SER A 236 2.53 3.76 23.44
CA SER A 236 2.45 4.98 22.62
C SER A 236 3.69 5.85 22.78
N ASP A 237 4.00 6.61 21.74
CA ASP A 237 5.08 7.59 21.73
C ASP A 237 4.66 8.86 21.00
N SER A 238 5.41 9.95 21.18
CA SER A 238 5.28 11.15 20.35
C SER A 238 5.99 10.98 19.02
N PHE A 239 5.52 11.67 17.98
CA PHE A 239 6.24 11.85 16.71
C PHE A 239 6.36 13.35 16.41
N ASP A 240 7.38 13.76 15.65
CA ASP A 240 7.69 15.17 15.33
C ASP A 240 8.28 15.43 13.91
N GLY A 241 8.55 14.39 13.10
CA GLY A 241 9.23 14.50 11.81
C GLY A 241 8.38 15.01 10.64
N GLU A 242 7.05 14.87 10.72
CA GLU A 242 6.07 15.20 9.67
C GLU A 242 4.91 16.01 10.25
N GLY A 243 5.24 16.93 11.15
CA GLY A 243 4.33 17.46 12.15
C GLY A 243 4.40 16.64 13.44
N SER A 244 3.67 17.09 14.46
CA SER A 244 3.75 16.53 15.81
C SER A 244 2.45 15.87 16.26
N GLY A 245 2.54 14.82 17.07
CA GLY A 245 1.35 14.15 17.59
C GLY A 245 1.66 12.97 18.49
N THR A 246 0.69 12.06 18.63
CA THR A 246 0.81 10.82 19.41
C THR A 246 0.56 9.61 18.52
N GLY A 247 1.56 8.75 18.43
CA GLY A 247 1.57 7.54 17.61
C GLY A 247 1.58 6.27 18.44
N LEU A 248 1.08 5.20 17.84
CA LEU A 248 1.13 3.84 18.35
C LEU A 248 1.41 2.90 17.18
N ILE A 249 2.47 2.10 17.31
CA ILE A 249 2.77 0.99 16.41
C ILE A 249 2.91 -0.26 17.28
N ILE A 250 2.05 -1.24 17.09
CA ILE A 250 2.07 -2.51 17.83
C ILE A 250 2.22 -3.69 16.89
N LYS A 251 2.92 -4.73 17.34
CA LYS A 251 2.95 -6.01 16.62
C LYS A 251 1.53 -6.58 16.55
N HIS A 252 1.13 -6.96 15.35
CA HIS A 252 -0.17 -7.54 15.08
C HIS A 252 0.03 -8.55 13.94
N ASN A 253 -0.06 -9.84 14.25
CA ASN A 253 0.31 -10.93 13.34
C ASN A 253 -0.75 -11.16 12.25
N TRP A 254 -0.99 -10.16 11.42
CA TRP A 254 -1.84 -10.28 10.24
C TRP A 254 -1.05 -10.86 9.06
N GLU A 255 -1.73 -11.55 8.15
CA GLU A 255 -1.13 -12.30 7.05
C GLU A 255 -1.70 -11.84 5.70
N ALA A 256 -0.88 -11.89 4.65
CA ALA A 256 -1.36 -11.67 3.29
C ALA A 256 -2.38 -12.75 2.90
N LYS A 257 -3.19 -12.50 1.87
CA LYS A 257 -4.18 -13.45 1.35
C LYS A 257 -5.35 -13.73 2.30
N HIS A 258 -5.53 -12.91 3.33
CA HIS A 258 -6.70 -12.89 4.21
C HIS A 258 -7.47 -11.57 4.10
N TRP A 259 -8.79 -11.64 4.23
CA TRP A 259 -9.62 -10.43 4.32
C TRP A 259 -9.70 -9.94 5.77
N TYR A 260 -9.36 -8.67 5.98
CA TYR A 260 -9.52 -7.99 7.25
C TYR A 260 -10.56 -6.88 7.13
N ARG A 261 -11.19 -6.52 8.25
CA ARG A 261 -11.98 -5.31 8.39
C ARG A 261 -11.32 -4.39 9.39
N PHE A 262 -10.99 -3.19 8.95
CA PHE A 262 -10.59 -2.12 9.84
C PHE A 262 -11.84 -1.36 10.31
N VAL A 263 -11.92 -1.09 11.60
CA VAL A 263 -13.01 -0.32 12.20
C VAL A 263 -12.44 0.86 12.95
N LEU A 264 -12.93 2.06 12.63
CA LEU A 264 -12.67 3.28 13.37
C LEU A 264 -13.95 3.71 14.07
N ARG A 265 -13.87 4.01 15.36
CA ARG A 265 -14.98 4.49 16.17
C ARG A 265 -14.64 5.84 16.75
N SER A 266 -15.61 6.75 16.76
CA SER A 266 -15.57 7.93 17.63
C SER A 266 -16.71 7.92 18.64
N TYR A 267 -16.45 8.39 19.85
CA TYR A 267 -17.42 8.33 20.95
C TYR A 267 -17.30 9.50 21.90
N ALA A 268 -18.41 10.20 22.08
CA ALA A 268 -18.58 11.24 23.11
C ALA A 268 -19.99 11.12 23.71
N ASP A 269 -20.19 10.24 24.70
CA ASP A 269 -21.47 10.18 25.41
C ASP A 269 -21.67 11.36 26.38
N LYS A 270 -22.84 11.40 27.04
CA LYS A 270 -23.17 12.46 28.01
C LYS A 270 -22.26 12.51 29.24
N LYS A 271 -21.52 11.44 29.54
CA LYS A 271 -20.61 11.32 30.70
C LYS A 271 -19.15 11.54 30.30
N ALA A 272 -18.81 11.33 29.04
CA ALA A 272 -17.52 11.61 28.45
C ALA A 272 -17.33 13.13 28.39
N ALA A 273 -16.25 13.61 29.00
CA ALA A 273 -15.89 15.03 28.94
C ALA A 273 -15.32 15.43 27.56
N THR A 274 -14.96 14.43 26.75
CA THR A 274 -14.14 14.49 25.55
C THR A 274 -14.58 13.38 24.59
N THR A 275 -14.04 13.41 23.39
CA THR A 275 -14.23 12.42 22.35
C THR A 275 -13.10 11.41 22.40
N TYR A 276 -13.46 10.14 22.28
CA TYR A 276 -12.52 9.05 22.17
C TYR A 276 -12.51 8.49 20.76
N ILE A 277 -11.33 8.13 20.27
CA ILE A 277 -11.13 7.40 19.03
C ILE A 277 -10.66 5.99 19.37
N ALA A 278 -11.28 4.98 18.76
CA ALA A 278 -10.83 3.60 18.90
C ALA A 278 -10.67 2.93 17.54
N THR A 279 -9.59 2.17 17.39
CA THR A 279 -9.25 1.42 16.17
C THR A 279 -9.26 -0.07 16.44
N TYR A 280 -9.82 -0.84 15.52
CA TYR A 280 -9.88 -2.30 15.59
C TYR A 280 -9.52 -2.92 14.25
N VAL A 281 -8.94 -4.11 14.33
CA VAL A 281 -8.76 -5.02 13.20
C VAL A 281 -9.60 -6.26 13.48
N MET A 282 -10.43 -6.63 12.52
CA MET A 282 -11.18 -7.90 12.53
C MET A 282 -10.67 -8.78 11.40
N ASP A 283 -10.28 -10.01 11.72
CA ASP A 283 -10.09 -11.06 10.73
C ASP A 283 -11.46 -11.56 10.29
N LEU A 284 -11.78 -11.46 8.99
CA LEU A 284 -13.10 -11.81 8.48
C LEU A 284 -13.30 -13.31 8.26
N GLU A 285 -12.23 -14.10 8.31
CA GLU A 285 -12.29 -15.56 8.20
C GLU A 285 -12.48 -16.22 9.56
N THR A 286 -11.77 -15.73 10.58
CA THR A 286 -11.86 -16.26 11.95
C THR A 286 -12.90 -15.55 12.81
N GLU A 287 -13.38 -14.39 12.37
CA GLU A 287 -14.22 -13.44 13.13
C GLU A 287 -13.54 -12.89 14.40
N GLU A 288 -12.22 -13.07 14.55
CA GLU A 288 -11.47 -12.53 15.67
C GLU A 288 -11.34 -11.01 15.57
N VAL A 289 -11.65 -10.29 16.65
CA VAL A 289 -11.55 -8.84 16.74
C VAL A 289 -10.47 -8.43 17.72
N THR A 290 -9.50 -7.66 17.24
CA THR A 290 -8.43 -7.06 18.04
C THR A 290 -8.65 -5.56 18.18
N LEU A 291 -8.74 -5.07 19.41
CA LEU A 291 -8.63 -3.64 19.71
C LEU A 291 -7.16 -3.22 19.60
N ILE A 292 -6.88 -2.27 18.70
CA ILE A 292 -5.53 -1.76 18.46
C ILE A 292 -5.23 -0.60 19.40
N ALA A 293 -6.07 0.44 19.37
CA ALA A 293 -5.83 1.63 20.16
C ALA A 293 -7.12 2.26 20.68
N ILE A 294 -7.03 2.97 21.81
CA ILE A 294 -7.99 4.00 22.21
C ILE A 294 -7.22 5.29 22.50
N TYR A 295 -7.67 6.38 21.90
CA TYR A 295 -7.16 7.73 22.13
C TYR A 295 -8.23 8.60 22.77
N ASP A 296 -7.83 9.41 23.75
CA ASP A 296 -8.56 10.60 24.17
C ASP A 296 -8.10 11.78 23.31
N THR A 297 -9.01 12.40 22.56
CA THR A 297 -8.65 13.54 21.69
C THR A 297 -8.62 14.87 22.45
N HIS A 298 -9.09 14.89 23.69
CA HIS A 298 -9.38 16.10 24.47
C HIS A 298 -10.39 17.08 23.82
N LEU A 299 -11.03 16.68 22.71
CA LEU A 299 -12.04 17.48 22.01
C LEU A 299 -13.45 17.21 22.57
N PRO A 300 -14.23 18.24 22.94
CA PRO A 300 -15.59 18.05 23.41
C PRO A 300 -16.56 17.77 22.25
N LYS A 301 -17.17 16.58 22.22
CA LYS A 301 -18.23 16.20 21.25
C LYS A 301 -17.85 16.43 19.78
N SER A 302 -16.59 16.21 19.45
CA SER A 302 -16.11 16.17 18.08
C SER A 302 -16.28 14.76 17.52
N PHE A 303 -16.46 14.59 16.22
CA PHE A 303 -16.61 13.27 15.62
C PHE A 303 -15.81 13.20 14.32
N ILE A 304 -15.69 12.00 13.78
CA ILE A 304 -14.88 11.74 12.58
C ILE A 304 -15.50 12.43 11.38
N CYS A 305 -14.67 13.10 10.59
CA CYS A 305 -15.02 13.78 9.35
C CYS A 305 -14.14 13.29 8.21
N GLY A 306 -14.77 12.80 7.13
CA GLY A 306 -14.11 12.45 5.88
C GLY A 306 -12.85 11.60 6.03
N GLY A 307 -11.93 11.79 5.09
CA GLY A 307 -10.63 11.13 5.04
C GLY A 307 -10.47 10.20 3.84
N GLY A 308 -9.43 9.39 3.86
CA GLY A 308 -9.05 8.58 2.72
C GLY A 308 -8.22 7.35 3.06
N GLN A 309 -7.77 6.65 2.04
CA GLN A 309 -6.91 5.47 2.11
C GLN A 309 -5.65 5.78 1.31
N PHE A 310 -4.50 5.23 1.71
CA PHE A 310 -3.35 5.22 0.82
C PHE A 310 -2.48 3.99 0.96
N LEU A 311 -1.79 3.66 -0.13
CA LEU A 311 -0.74 2.65 -0.16
C LEU A 311 0.59 3.38 -0.26
N GLU A 312 1.45 3.20 0.73
CA GLU A 312 2.76 3.82 0.81
C GLU A 312 3.84 2.76 0.93
N GLN A 313 5.00 3.11 0.40
CA GLN A 313 6.23 2.43 0.69
C GLN A 313 7.27 3.46 1.16
N TYR A 314 7.82 3.23 2.35
CA TYR A 314 8.51 4.26 3.13
C TYR A 314 10.03 4.05 3.26
N SER A 315 10.59 3.03 2.59
CA SER A 315 12.04 2.73 2.65
C SER A 315 12.66 2.60 1.27
N GLU A 316 13.81 3.23 1.04
CA GLU A 316 14.45 3.23 -0.27
C GLU A 316 14.88 1.85 -0.77
N GLU A 317 15.05 0.91 0.15
CA GLU A 317 15.42 -0.48 -0.11
C GLU A 317 14.25 -1.34 -0.61
N GLY A 318 13.03 -0.81 -0.67
CA GLY A 318 11.82 -1.58 -0.99
C GLY A 318 11.15 -1.24 -2.33
N TYR A 319 11.67 -0.26 -3.09
CA TYR A 319 10.97 0.33 -4.24
C TYR A 319 10.58 -0.68 -5.31
N PHE A 320 11.40 -1.68 -5.52
CA PHE A 320 11.23 -2.69 -6.57
C PHE A 320 10.12 -3.70 -6.28
N TYR A 321 9.73 -3.92 -5.02
CA TYR A 321 8.70 -4.93 -4.74
C TYR A 321 7.34 -4.46 -5.25
N HIS A 322 6.58 -5.38 -5.85
CA HIS A 322 5.18 -5.12 -6.15
C HIS A 322 4.35 -5.06 -4.86
N ARG A 323 3.44 -4.10 -4.80
CA ARG A 323 2.49 -3.91 -3.70
C ARG A 323 1.09 -3.78 -4.25
N ASP A 324 0.13 -4.35 -3.54
CA ASP A 324 -1.27 -4.12 -3.84
C ASP A 324 -2.11 -3.89 -2.61
N MET A 325 -3.26 -3.27 -2.84
CA MET A 325 -4.25 -2.99 -1.82
C MET A 325 -5.63 -3.13 -2.47
N TYR A 326 -6.38 -4.12 -1.99
CA TYR A 326 -7.77 -4.34 -2.38
C TYR A 326 -8.67 -3.89 -1.25
N MET A 327 -9.69 -3.11 -1.60
CA MET A 327 -10.58 -2.51 -0.63
C MET A 327 -12.03 -2.60 -1.09
N LYS A 328 -12.94 -2.80 -0.14
CA LYS A 328 -14.38 -2.80 -0.38
C LYS A 328 -15.12 -2.45 0.91
N ASN A 329 -16.46 -2.38 0.83
CA ASN A 329 -17.31 -2.28 2.01
C ASN A 329 -16.96 -1.05 2.87
N PHE A 330 -16.84 0.09 2.19
CA PHE A 330 -16.66 1.38 2.84
C PHE A 330 -17.99 1.85 3.40
N TYR A 331 -18.10 1.92 4.71
CA TYR A 331 -19.32 2.38 5.37
C TYR A 331 -19.02 3.41 6.44
N ALA A 332 -19.95 4.33 6.60
CA ALA A 332 -19.96 5.29 7.68
C ALA A 332 -21.31 5.32 8.37
N ARG A 333 -21.33 5.47 9.70
CA ARG A 333 -22.57 5.72 10.43
C ARG A 333 -22.60 7.17 10.89
N ASP A 334 -23.63 7.88 10.44
CA ASP A 334 -23.87 9.28 10.81
C ASP A 334 -24.16 9.38 12.30
N VAL A 335 -23.40 10.21 13.02
CA VAL A 335 -23.48 10.28 14.49
C VAL A 335 -24.83 10.80 14.98
N HIS A 336 -25.49 11.68 14.23
CA HIS A 336 -26.73 12.32 14.66
C HIS A 336 -27.96 11.47 14.36
N THR A 337 -27.99 10.83 13.20
CA THR A 337 -29.12 10.07 12.70
C THR A 337 -29.01 8.57 12.96
N GLN A 338 -27.80 8.09 13.29
CA GLN A 338 -27.46 6.67 13.46
C GLN A 338 -27.73 5.84 12.21
N LYS A 339 -27.81 6.48 11.04
CA LYS A 339 -28.00 5.81 9.76
C LYS A 339 -26.66 5.44 9.15
N TRP A 340 -26.62 4.25 8.57
CA TRP A 340 -25.49 3.79 7.78
C TRP A 340 -25.54 4.36 6.37
N HIS A 341 -24.37 4.76 5.89
CA HIS A 341 -24.11 5.25 4.56
C HIS A 341 -23.03 4.40 3.91
N SER A 342 -23.29 4.01 2.66
CA SER A 342 -22.32 3.38 1.79
C SER A 342 -21.45 4.46 1.15
N LEU A 343 -20.16 4.45 1.44
CA LEU A 343 -19.17 5.38 0.86
C LEU A 343 -18.57 4.77 -0.43
N ASN A 344 -19.42 4.49 -1.42
CA ASN A 344 -19.04 3.71 -2.59
C ASN A 344 -18.52 4.54 -3.77
N THR A 345 -18.58 5.86 -3.66
CA THR A 345 -18.07 6.79 -4.65
C THR A 345 -16.99 7.65 -4.05
N GLY A 346 -16.03 8.06 -4.86
CA GLY A 346 -14.92 8.86 -4.39
C GLY A 346 -13.87 9.09 -5.45
N ASP A 347 -12.86 9.86 -5.08
CA ASP A 347 -11.77 10.24 -5.95
C ASP A 347 -10.52 9.41 -5.65
N LEU A 348 -9.74 9.13 -6.69
CA LEU A 348 -8.45 8.47 -6.65
C LEU A 348 -7.41 9.43 -7.18
N MET A 349 -6.34 9.61 -6.42
CA MET A 349 -5.27 10.53 -6.75
C MET A 349 -3.93 9.82 -6.60
N ILE A 350 -2.96 10.25 -7.40
CA ILE A 350 -1.58 9.85 -7.24
C ILE A 350 -0.86 11.02 -6.58
N GLY A 351 -0.41 10.82 -5.35
CA GLY A 351 0.34 11.82 -4.58
C GLY A 351 1.84 11.67 -4.76
N SER A 352 2.58 12.74 -4.46
CA SER A 352 4.05 12.75 -4.51
C SER A 352 4.67 13.48 -3.32
N LEU A 353 5.69 12.88 -2.71
CA LEU A 353 6.84 13.59 -2.14
C LEU A 353 8.01 13.47 -3.13
N GLY A 354 8.11 14.35 -4.15
CA GLY A 354 9.24 14.41 -5.09
C GLY A 354 8.91 14.25 -6.59
N ASN A 355 9.87 13.70 -7.36
CA ASN A 355 9.76 13.41 -8.80
C ASN A 355 9.80 11.88 -9.06
N PRO A 356 8.77 11.14 -8.60
CA PRO A 356 8.75 9.68 -8.59
C PRO A 356 8.69 9.07 -10.00
N GLN A 357 9.44 7.98 -10.21
CA GLN A 357 9.43 7.15 -11.42
C GLN A 357 9.01 5.73 -11.00
N GLY A 358 8.01 5.14 -11.66
CA GLY A 358 7.53 3.79 -11.36
C GLY A 358 6.19 3.45 -12.02
N SER A 359 5.79 2.17 -11.96
CA SER A 359 4.50 1.72 -12.45
C SER A 359 3.45 1.73 -11.35
N TYR A 360 2.26 2.20 -11.68
CA TYR A 360 1.09 2.14 -10.81
C TYR A 360 -0.12 1.70 -11.63
N ARG A 361 -1.09 1.08 -10.98
CA ARG A 361 -2.37 0.70 -11.59
C ARG A 361 -3.49 0.88 -10.59
N PHE A 362 -4.67 1.17 -11.13
CA PHE A 362 -5.90 1.19 -10.37
C PHE A 362 -6.96 0.46 -11.18
N SER A 363 -7.84 -0.23 -10.48
CA SER A 363 -9.04 -0.81 -11.07
C SER A 363 -10.19 -0.78 -10.06
N ALA A 364 -11.40 -0.67 -10.59
CA ALA A 364 -12.62 -0.72 -9.81
C ALA A 364 -13.61 -1.61 -10.55
N GLY A 365 -14.19 -2.56 -9.83
CA GLY A 365 -15.11 -3.53 -10.40
C GLY A 365 -15.56 -4.56 -9.38
N ASN A 366 -16.76 -5.11 -9.57
CA ASN A 366 -17.35 -6.11 -8.67
C ASN A 366 -17.39 -5.63 -7.20
N GLY A 367 -17.56 -4.32 -7.00
CA GLY A 367 -17.57 -3.72 -5.65
C GLY A 367 -16.21 -3.63 -4.96
N ILE A 368 -15.10 -3.90 -5.67
CA ILE A 368 -13.73 -3.85 -5.16
C ILE A 368 -12.99 -2.71 -5.85
N LEU A 369 -12.34 -1.88 -5.03
CA LEU A 369 -11.31 -0.94 -5.45
C LEU A 369 -9.94 -1.59 -5.26
N ARG A 370 -9.10 -1.55 -6.29
CA ARG A 370 -7.75 -2.08 -6.27
C ARG A 370 -6.76 -1.00 -6.65
N VAL A 371 -5.67 -0.97 -5.90
CA VAL A 371 -4.48 -0.15 -6.15
C VAL A 371 -3.27 -1.08 -6.22
N ASP A 372 -2.41 -0.87 -7.22
CA ASP A 372 -1.13 -1.56 -7.36
C ASP A 372 -0.01 -0.55 -7.57
N VAL A 373 1.12 -0.79 -6.95
CA VAL A 373 2.32 0.03 -7.10
C VAL A 373 3.56 -0.86 -7.20
N CYS A 374 4.43 -0.55 -8.15
CA CYS A 374 5.74 -1.18 -8.29
C CYS A 374 6.73 -0.12 -8.78
N GLY A 375 7.86 0.06 -8.08
CA GLY A 375 8.88 1.06 -8.41
C GLY A 375 9.75 0.71 -9.61
N ILE A 376 9.24 -0.12 -10.53
CA ILE A 376 9.90 -0.45 -11.78
C ILE A 376 8.90 -0.23 -12.93
N GLY A 377 9.37 0.43 -14.01
CA GLY A 377 8.65 0.58 -15.27
C GLY A 377 8.56 2.01 -15.82
N GLU A 378 8.21 2.09 -17.11
CA GLU A 378 8.39 3.23 -18.03
C GLU A 378 7.54 4.48 -17.73
N ASN A 379 6.53 4.37 -16.88
CA ASN A 379 5.50 5.39 -16.74
C ASN A 379 5.85 6.42 -15.67
N ALA A 380 6.82 7.27 -15.99
CA ALA A 380 6.81 8.60 -15.40
C ALA A 380 5.52 9.30 -15.85
N ILE A 381 4.54 9.47 -14.96
CA ILE A 381 3.69 10.66 -15.10
C ILE A 381 4.64 11.84 -14.84
N LYS A 382 5.24 12.37 -15.90
CA LYS A 382 5.84 13.69 -15.88
C LYS A 382 4.71 14.70 -15.85
N ASN A 383 4.11 14.91 -14.68
CA ASN A 383 3.29 16.08 -14.47
C ASN A 383 3.87 16.88 -13.31
N ASN A 384 4.37 18.07 -13.65
CA ASN A 384 4.91 19.04 -12.71
C ASN A 384 3.80 19.72 -11.87
N ASP A 385 2.55 19.28 -12.00
CA ASP A 385 1.43 19.77 -11.21
C ASP A 385 0.97 18.64 -10.29
N TYR A 386 1.15 18.87 -8.99
CA TYR A 386 0.91 17.98 -7.85
C TYR A 386 -0.54 17.42 -7.73
N ASP A 387 -1.44 17.69 -8.70
CA ASP A 387 -2.89 17.46 -8.63
C ASP A 387 -3.52 16.80 -9.88
N ALA A 388 -2.74 16.36 -10.87
CA ALA A 388 -3.24 16.34 -12.25
C ALA A 388 -3.91 15.05 -12.77
N SER A 389 -4.03 13.97 -12.00
CA SER A 389 -4.76 12.78 -12.45
C SER A 389 -5.70 12.26 -11.38
N ILE A 390 -6.90 12.82 -11.36
CA ILE A 390 -8.01 12.42 -10.50
C ILE A 390 -8.90 11.45 -11.28
N TRP A 391 -9.11 10.25 -10.74
CA TRP A 391 -10.11 9.29 -11.25
C TRP A 391 -11.25 9.16 -10.26
N ARG A 392 -12.47 8.93 -10.74
CA ARG A 392 -13.64 8.74 -9.86
C ARG A 392 -14.14 7.31 -9.94
N TYR A 393 -14.26 6.65 -8.79
CA TYR A 393 -14.83 5.30 -8.70
C TYR A 393 -16.29 5.33 -8.25
N ASN A 394 -17.03 4.28 -8.58
CA ASN A 394 -18.39 4.01 -8.12
C ASN A 394 -18.58 2.50 -7.93
N LEU A 395 -18.25 2.01 -6.74
CA LEU A 395 -18.25 0.59 -6.43
C LEU A 395 -19.67 0.04 -6.31
N ALA A 396 -19.89 -1.13 -6.91
CA ALA A 396 -21.07 -1.93 -6.68
C ALA A 396 -21.04 -2.60 -5.29
N GLN A 397 -21.33 -1.84 -4.22
CA GLN A 397 -21.42 -2.37 -2.85
C GLN A 397 -22.85 -2.22 -2.25
N PRO A 398 -23.21 -3.02 -1.24
CA PRO A 398 -24.47 -2.86 -0.51
C PRO A 398 -24.64 -1.45 0.09
N LYS A 399 -25.88 -1.04 0.38
CA LYS A 399 -26.17 0.28 0.99
C LYS A 399 -25.86 0.34 2.50
N THR A 400 -25.84 -0.81 3.15
CA THR A 400 -25.69 -0.94 4.60
C THR A 400 -24.73 -2.08 4.93
N PRO A 401 -23.89 -1.96 5.95
CA PRO A 401 -22.96 -3.01 6.34
C PRO A 401 -23.69 -4.20 6.96
N ASN A 402 -23.12 -5.39 6.79
CA ASN A 402 -23.36 -6.52 7.67
C ASN A 402 -22.30 -6.48 8.78
N ILE A 403 -22.63 -5.86 9.92
CA ILE A 403 -21.72 -5.68 11.05
C ILE A 403 -22.43 -5.88 12.39
N ASN A 404 -21.81 -6.64 13.28
CA ASN A 404 -22.23 -6.75 14.68
C ASN A 404 -21.49 -5.70 15.51
N GLU A 405 -22.13 -4.56 15.76
CA GLU A 405 -21.53 -3.43 16.48
C GLU A 405 -21.07 -3.77 17.90
N ALA A 406 -21.67 -4.80 18.52
CA ALA A 406 -21.32 -5.23 19.88
C ALA A 406 -19.88 -5.78 19.97
N LEU A 407 -19.27 -6.15 18.84
CA LEU A 407 -17.87 -6.60 18.77
C LEU A 407 -16.86 -5.45 18.86
N PHE A 408 -17.32 -4.19 18.71
CA PHE A 408 -16.45 -3.02 18.68
C PHE A 408 -16.77 -2.04 19.83
N PRO A 409 -16.67 -2.46 21.10
CA PRO A 409 -17.05 -1.61 22.22
C PRO A 409 -15.93 -0.65 22.58
N ILE A 410 -16.25 0.63 22.77
CA ILE A 410 -15.35 1.58 23.39
C ILE A 410 -15.47 1.42 24.91
N HIS A 411 -14.61 0.57 25.49
CA HIS A 411 -14.55 0.35 26.92
C HIS A 411 -13.48 1.21 27.57
N ILE A 412 -13.89 2.39 28.05
CA ILE A 412 -13.01 3.24 28.86
C ILE A 412 -13.23 2.82 30.31
N LYS A 413 -12.37 1.96 30.83
CA LYS A 413 -12.33 1.72 32.27
C LYS A 413 -11.82 3.01 32.92
N LYS A 414 -12.69 3.68 33.69
CA LYS A 414 -12.27 4.73 34.62
C LYS A 414 -11.43 4.14 35.74
#